data_AF-A0A959EHA1-F1
#
_entry.id   AF-A0A959EHA1-F1
#
_cell.length_a   1.000
_cell.length_b   1.000
_cell.length_c   1.000
_cell.angle_alpha   90.00
_cell.angle_beta   90.00
_cell.angle_gamma   90.00
#
_symmetry.space_group_name_H-M   'P 1'
#
loop_
_entity.id
_entity.type
_entity.pdbx_description
1 polymer ?
#
loop_
_entity_poly.entity_id
_entity_poly.type
_entity_poly.pdbx_seq_one_letter_code
_entity_poly.pdbx_strand_id
1 'polypeptide(L)'
;IRGVRFEVIPDAKYNGIVREIADPEVNMEVMKLETPPKIAVYSPKTKQPWDDAVTLVLTYAEIPYTVIYDEEVMDGELPTYDWLHLHHEDFTGQYGKFWAAYRNQAWYNEQVREAEEIAAKYGFSKVSQLKLAVTTRIRDFVAGGGFLFAMCSATDSYEIALAAEGVDIAESMFDGDGMDPQAQQ
;
A
#
# COMPACT_ATOMS: atom_id res chain seq x y z
N ILE A 1 26.04 7.26 -12.56
CA ILE A 1 25.46 5.94 -12.19
C ILE A 1 24.81 5.35 -13.43
N ARG A 2 25.00 4.06 -13.74
CA ARG A 2 24.45 3.39 -14.94
C ARG A 2 24.65 4.16 -16.27
N GLY A 3 25.85 4.72 -16.47
CA GLY A 3 26.17 5.54 -17.65
C GLY A 3 25.73 7.00 -17.59
N VAL A 4 24.92 7.39 -16.60
CA VAL A 4 24.52 8.79 -16.37
C VAL A 4 25.62 9.52 -15.60
N ARG A 5 25.97 10.73 -16.06
CA ARG A 5 26.91 11.65 -15.40
C ARG A 5 26.16 12.93 -15.05
N PHE A 6 26.56 13.58 -13.96
CA PHE A 6 26.09 14.91 -13.62
C PHE A 6 27.29 15.85 -13.49
N GLU A 7 27.09 17.11 -13.83
CA GLU A 7 28.05 18.20 -13.66
C GLU A 7 27.31 19.34 -12.96
N VAL A 8 27.95 19.95 -11.96
CA VAL A 8 27.44 21.18 -11.35
C VAL A 8 27.92 22.35 -12.22
N ILE A 9 26.98 23.13 -12.75
CA ILE A 9 27.27 24.25 -13.65
C ILE A 9 26.85 25.59 -13.03
N PRO A 10 27.53 26.70 -13.35
CA PRO A 10 27.10 28.04 -12.93
C PRO A 10 25.83 28.51 -13.64
N ASP A 11 25.06 29.39 -13.01
CA ASP A 11 23.80 29.95 -13.55
C ASP A 11 23.93 30.54 -14.95
N ALA A 12 25.07 31.19 -15.25
CA ALA A 12 25.33 31.74 -16.59
C ALA A 12 25.38 30.64 -17.68
N LYS A 13 25.99 29.49 -17.37
CA LYS A 13 26.06 28.33 -18.28
C LYS A 13 24.69 27.65 -18.39
N TYR A 14 23.96 27.51 -17.28
CA TYR A 14 22.60 26.98 -17.26
C TYR A 14 21.65 27.80 -18.15
N ASN A 15 21.63 29.12 -17.99
CA ASN A 15 20.79 30.01 -18.80
C ASN A 15 21.15 29.97 -20.29
N GLY A 16 22.42 29.72 -20.63
CA GLY A 16 22.85 29.47 -22.00
C GLY A 16 22.23 28.20 -22.59
N ILE A 17 22.30 27.09 -21.84
CA ILE A 17 21.71 25.80 -22.24
C ILE A 17 20.19 25.92 -22.38
N VAL A 18 19.50 26.58 -21.45
CA VAL A 18 18.04 26.77 -21.54
C VAL A 18 17.65 27.56 -22.80
N ARG A 19 18.46 28.54 -23.23
CA ARG A 19 18.22 29.28 -24.48
C ARG A 19 18.42 28.42 -25.73
N GLU A 20 19.42 27.53 -25.72
CA GLU A 20 19.66 26.58 -26.82
C GLU A 20 18.49 25.59 -26.93
N ILE A 21 17.99 25.09 -25.79
CA ILE A 21 16.84 24.18 -25.74
C ILE A 21 15.55 24.87 -26.21
N ALA A 22 15.43 26.19 -26.00
CA ALA A 22 14.26 26.95 -26.44
C ALA A 22 14.17 27.16 -27.97
N ASP A 23 15.21 26.80 -28.73
CA ASP A 23 15.18 26.85 -30.19
C ASP A 23 14.24 25.75 -30.74
N PRO A 24 13.19 26.10 -31.50
CA PRO A 24 12.25 25.11 -32.05
C PRO A 24 12.88 24.06 -32.98
N GLU A 25 14.06 24.33 -33.54
CA GLU A 25 14.79 23.37 -34.37
C GLU A 25 15.58 22.32 -33.55
N VAL A 26 15.71 22.54 -32.23
CA VAL A 26 16.43 21.66 -31.30
C VAL A 26 15.44 20.75 -30.56
N ASN A 27 15.60 19.43 -30.73
CA ASN A 27 14.77 18.43 -30.05
C ASN A 27 15.29 18.13 -28.63
N MET A 28 15.20 19.11 -27.73
CA MET A 28 15.57 18.99 -26.32
C MET A 28 14.48 19.57 -25.43
N GLU A 29 14.48 19.19 -24.15
CA GLU A 29 13.57 19.74 -23.14
C GLU A 29 14.27 19.85 -21.78
N VAL A 30 13.92 20.85 -20.99
CA VAL A 30 14.41 21.05 -19.62
C VAL A 30 13.47 20.36 -18.65
N MET A 31 13.95 19.31 -17.99
CA MET A 31 13.21 18.61 -16.94
C MET A 31 13.78 18.93 -15.56
N LYS A 32 12.94 19.42 -14.66
CA LYS A 32 13.30 19.58 -13.25
C LYS A 32 13.30 18.21 -12.56
N LEU A 33 14.39 17.87 -11.87
CA LEU A 33 14.45 16.68 -11.03
C LEU A 33 13.88 17.00 -9.65
N GLU A 34 12.92 16.22 -9.19
CA GLU A 34 12.35 16.32 -7.85
C GLU A 34 13.05 15.36 -6.87
N THR A 35 12.89 15.61 -5.57
CA THR A 35 13.35 14.67 -4.54
C THR A 35 12.58 13.35 -4.66
N PRO A 36 13.24 12.19 -4.59
CA PRO A 36 12.56 10.90 -4.64
C PRO A 36 11.63 10.75 -3.42
N PRO A 37 10.40 10.24 -3.61
CA PRO A 37 9.48 10.01 -2.51
C PRO A 37 10.00 8.91 -1.57
N LYS A 38 9.69 9.04 -0.28
CA LYS A 38 9.77 7.92 0.66
C LYS A 38 8.59 6.99 0.43
N ILE A 39 8.87 5.77 -0.01
CA ILE A 39 7.85 4.80 -0.42
C ILE A 39 7.67 3.75 0.67
N ALA A 40 6.42 3.54 1.08
CA ALA A 40 5.98 2.39 1.85
C ALA A 40 5.24 1.39 0.95
N VAL A 41 5.55 0.11 1.10
CA VAL A 41 4.80 -1.00 0.49
C VAL A 41 4.09 -1.74 1.61
N TYR A 42 2.76 -1.76 1.58
CA TYR A 42 1.98 -2.52 2.55
C TYR A 42 1.97 -3.99 2.14
N SER A 43 2.57 -4.85 2.94
CA SER A 43 2.62 -6.30 2.72
C SER A 43 2.89 -7.03 4.02
N PRO A 44 2.28 -8.21 4.25
CA PRO A 44 2.66 -9.08 5.35
C PRO A 44 4.16 -9.39 5.33
N LYS A 45 4.80 -9.39 6.50
CA LYS A 45 6.24 -9.67 6.64
C LYS A 45 6.59 -11.13 6.30
N THR A 46 5.60 -12.00 6.33
CA THR A 46 5.70 -13.44 6.01
C THR A 46 5.60 -13.74 4.51
N LYS A 47 5.22 -12.75 3.68
CA LYS A 47 5.12 -12.88 2.21
C LYS A 47 6.52 -12.97 1.59
N GLN A 48 6.72 -13.87 0.64
CA GLN A 48 8.02 -14.00 -0.01
C GLN A 48 8.24 -12.86 -1.02
N PRO A 49 9.48 -12.34 -1.17
CA PRO A 49 9.74 -11.19 -2.05
C PRO A 49 9.42 -11.40 -3.54
N TRP A 50 9.39 -12.64 -4.02
CA TRP A 50 9.02 -12.97 -5.41
C TRP A 50 7.51 -13.14 -5.62
N ASP A 51 6.74 -13.21 -4.53
CA ASP A 51 5.27 -13.28 -4.59
C ASP A 51 4.65 -11.89 -4.77
N ASP A 52 5.46 -10.83 -4.70
CA ASP A 52 5.01 -9.45 -4.92
C ASP A 52 5.79 -8.77 -6.04
N ALA A 53 5.08 -8.58 -7.17
CA ALA A 53 5.61 -7.91 -8.35
C ALA A 53 6.10 -6.48 -8.06
N VAL A 54 5.51 -5.79 -7.08
CA VAL A 54 5.87 -4.42 -6.72
C VAL A 54 7.26 -4.39 -6.11
N THR A 55 7.50 -5.19 -5.07
CA THR A 55 8.80 -5.23 -4.40
C THR A 55 9.90 -5.74 -5.34
N LEU A 56 9.57 -6.68 -6.23
CA LEU A 56 10.49 -7.16 -7.26
C LEU A 56 10.92 -6.05 -8.22
N VAL A 57 9.97 -5.27 -8.74
CA VAL A 57 10.26 -4.18 -9.69
C VAL A 57 11.00 -3.03 -9.00
N LEU A 58 10.59 -2.62 -7.79
CA LEU A 58 11.27 -1.57 -7.03
C LEU A 58 12.72 -1.95 -6.72
N THR A 59 12.95 -3.20 -6.29
CA THR A 59 14.29 -3.73 -6.04
C THR A 59 15.14 -3.75 -7.32
N TYR A 60 14.59 -4.26 -8.42
CA TYR A 60 15.29 -4.29 -9.71
C TYR A 60 15.67 -2.88 -10.21
N ALA A 61 14.79 -1.91 -9.98
CA ALA A 61 14.99 -0.51 -10.34
C ALA A 61 15.89 0.25 -9.36
N GLU A 62 16.34 -0.37 -8.26
CA GLU A 62 17.11 0.27 -7.17
C GLU A 62 16.35 1.45 -6.52
N ILE A 63 15.02 1.39 -6.50
CA ILE A 63 14.17 2.39 -5.83
C ILE A 63 14.03 1.96 -4.35
N PRO A 64 14.46 2.79 -3.38
CA PRO A 64 14.34 2.45 -1.97
C PRO A 64 12.87 2.47 -1.53
N TYR A 65 12.48 1.47 -0.74
CA TYR A 65 11.16 1.37 -0.13
C TYR A 65 11.25 0.69 1.23
N THR A 66 10.21 0.86 2.05
CA THR A 66 10.05 0.16 3.33
C THR A 66 8.80 -0.71 3.27
N VAL A 67 8.93 -1.97 3.70
CA VAL A 67 7.76 -2.84 3.88
C VAL A 67 7.15 -2.53 5.23
N ILE A 68 5.87 -2.20 5.23
CA ILE A 68 5.05 -1.97 6.42
C ILE A 68 3.81 -2.86 6.36
N TYR A 69 3.13 -3.07 7.48
CA TYR A 69 1.84 -3.78 7.50
C TYR A 69 0.89 -3.15 8.53
N ASP A 70 -0.06 -3.93 9.06
CA ASP A 70 -1.06 -3.47 10.01
C ASP A 70 -0.43 -2.77 11.22
N GLU A 71 0.63 -3.33 11.80
CA GLU A 71 1.23 -2.83 13.03
C GLU A 71 1.81 -1.42 12.84
N GLU A 72 2.65 -1.21 11.83
CA GLU A 72 3.28 0.08 11.56
C GLU A 72 2.24 1.17 11.21
N VAL A 73 1.17 0.79 10.52
CA VAL A 73 0.06 1.72 10.25
C VAL A 73 -0.64 2.07 11.58
N MET A 74 -0.95 1.09 12.40
CA MET A 74 -1.61 1.28 13.69
C MET A 74 -0.78 2.11 14.68
N ASP A 75 0.55 1.94 14.64
CA ASP A 75 1.54 2.64 15.46
C ASP A 75 1.83 4.08 14.95
N GLY A 76 1.22 4.48 13.82
CA GLY A 76 1.26 5.85 13.33
C GLY A 76 2.52 6.19 12.53
N GLU A 77 3.18 5.19 11.93
CA GLU A 77 4.37 5.43 11.11
C GLU A 77 4.06 5.99 9.72
N LEU A 78 2.82 5.82 9.24
CA LEU A 78 2.41 6.16 7.88
C LEU A 78 2.70 7.62 7.45
N PRO A 79 2.54 8.66 8.30
CA PRO A 79 2.88 10.04 7.95
C PRO A 79 4.38 10.32 7.72
N THR A 80 5.26 9.36 7.98
CA THR A 80 6.70 9.50 7.71
C THR A 80 7.08 9.21 6.26
N TYR A 81 6.12 8.69 5.47
CA TYR A 81 6.25 8.34 4.06
C TYR A 81 5.49 9.34 3.19
N ASP A 82 5.88 9.44 1.92
CA ASP A 82 5.17 10.23 0.94
C ASP A 82 4.13 9.38 0.21
N TRP A 83 4.49 8.13 -0.11
CA TRP A 83 3.71 7.22 -0.95
C TRP A 83 3.43 5.90 -0.22
N LEU A 84 2.20 5.39 -0.34
CA LEU A 84 1.79 4.06 0.10
C LEU A 84 1.36 3.21 -1.10
N HIS A 85 1.89 2.01 -1.21
CA HIS A 85 1.54 1.04 -2.25
C HIS A 85 0.82 -0.18 -1.65
N LEU A 86 -0.35 -0.53 -2.19
CA LEU A 86 -1.17 -1.67 -1.79
C LEU A 86 -1.33 -2.64 -2.95
N HIS A 87 -1.02 -3.92 -2.76
CA HIS A 87 -1.06 -4.92 -3.82
C HIS A 87 -1.54 -6.28 -3.33
N HIS A 88 -2.72 -6.71 -3.82
CA HIS A 88 -3.37 -7.97 -3.45
C HIS A 88 -3.78 -8.10 -1.98
N GLU A 89 -4.09 -6.98 -1.33
CA GLU A 89 -4.42 -6.96 0.09
C GLU A 89 -5.94 -6.98 0.33
N ASP A 90 -6.33 -7.54 1.47
CA ASP A 90 -7.71 -7.66 1.91
C ASP A 90 -7.96 -6.81 3.16
N PHE A 91 -8.71 -5.73 2.99
CA PHE A 91 -9.14 -4.86 4.08
C PHE A 91 -10.54 -5.23 4.64
N THR A 92 -11.19 -6.28 4.12
CA THR A 92 -12.52 -6.69 4.59
C THR A 92 -12.47 -7.58 5.84
N GLY A 93 -11.32 -8.19 6.12
CA GLY A 93 -11.17 -9.17 7.20
C GLY A 93 -11.68 -10.57 6.86
N GLN A 94 -11.92 -10.87 5.58
CA GLN A 94 -12.41 -12.18 5.10
C GLN A 94 -11.27 -13.10 4.63
N TYR A 95 -10.01 -12.76 4.94
CA TYR A 95 -8.81 -13.54 4.61
C TYR A 95 -8.67 -13.86 3.11
N GLY A 96 -9.16 -12.94 2.27
CA GLY A 96 -9.19 -13.07 0.82
C GLY A 96 -10.08 -14.21 0.29
N LYS A 97 -10.06 -14.37 -1.03
CA LYS A 97 -10.89 -15.37 -1.75
C LYS A 97 -10.50 -16.84 -1.51
N PHE A 98 -9.53 -17.11 -0.64
CA PHE A 98 -8.86 -18.39 -0.54
C PHE A 98 -9.55 -19.39 0.37
N TRP A 99 -10.46 -18.96 1.23
CA TRP A 99 -11.18 -19.83 2.17
C TRP A 99 -11.79 -21.07 1.48
N ALA A 100 -12.54 -20.88 0.40
CA ALA A 100 -13.28 -21.97 -0.26
C ALA A 100 -12.37 -23.10 -0.75
N ALA A 101 -11.20 -22.76 -1.29
CA ALA A 101 -10.25 -23.71 -1.88
C ALA A 101 -9.15 -24.16 -0.90
N TYR A 102 -8.80 -23.33 0.10
CA TYR A 102 -7.57 -23.49 0.87
C TYR A 102 -7.75 -23.44 2.39
N ARG A 103 -8.97 -23.40 2.94
CA ARG A 103 -9.25 -23.41 4.40
C ARG A 103 -8.58 -24.51 5.22
N ASN A 104 -8.10 -25.59 4.59
CA ASN A 104 -7.42 -26.70 5.26
C ASN A 104 -5.89 -26.68 5.04
N GLN A 105 -5.36 -25.68 4.34
CA GLN A 105 -3.93 -25.56 4.09
C GLN A 105 -3.23 -24.90 5.28
N ALA A 106 -2.06 -25.43 5.64
CA ALA A 106 -1.29 -24.92 6.78
C ALA A 106 -0.96 -23.42 6.63
N TRP A 107 -0.58 -22.98 5.42
CA TRP A 107 -0.26 -21.58 5.16
C TRP A 107 -1.47 -20.65 5.34
N TYR A 108 -2.67 -21.11 5.00
CA TYR A 108 -3.89 -20.30 5.14
C TYR A 108 -4.25 -20.15 6.63
N ASN A 109 -4.22 -21.27 7.37
CA ASN A 109 -4.47 -21.26 8.81
C ASN A 109 -3.46 -20.40 9.57
N GLU A 110 -2.20 -20.38 9.12
CA GLU A 110 -1.17 -19.52 9.69
C GLU A 110 -1.47 -18.04 9.44
N GLN A 111 -1.88 -17.66 8.22
CA GLN A 111 -2.27 -16.28 7.90
C GLN A 111 -3.48 -15.81 8.70
N VAL A 112 -4.50 -16.68 8.87
CA VAL A 112 -5.66 -16.40 9.73
C VAL A 112 -5.18 -16.14 11.16
N ARG A 113 -4.33 -17.02 11.71
CA ARG A 113 -3.80 -16.88 13.06
C ARG A 113 -3.00 -15.59 13.24
N GLU A 114 -2.11 -15.25 12.31
CA GLU A 114 -1.31 -14.02 12.34
C GLU A 114 -2.22 -12.78 12.36
N ALA A 115 -3.25 -12.75 11.52
CA ALA A 115 -4.20 -11.64 11.48
C ALA A 115 -5.02 -11.51 12.76
N GLU A 116 -5.49 -12.63 13.33
CA GLU A 116 -6.20 -12.66 14.62
C GLU A 116 -5.30 -12.22 15.79
N GLU A 117 -4.03 -12.64 15.80
CA GLU A 117 -3.04 -12.24 16.80
C GLU A 117 -2.80 -10.71 16.76
N ILE A 118 -2.65 -10.12 15.57
CA ILE A 118 -2.51 -8.67 15.42
C ILE A 118 -3.79 -7.95 15.85
N ALA A 119 -4.97 -8.45 15.48
CA ALA A 119 -6.24 -7.84 15.89
C ALA A 119 -6.35 -7.82 17.42
N ALA A 120 -6.05 -8.94 18.07
CA ALA A 120 -6.02 -9.05 19.53
C ALA A 120 -4.98 -8.13 20.18
N LYS A 121 -3.78 -7.99 19.58
CA LYS A 121 -2.72 -7.07 20.05
C LYS A 121 -3.22 -5.63 20.16
N TYR A 122 -4.02 -5.16 19.21
CA TYR A 122 -4.59 -3.82 19.19
C TYR A 122 -5.98 -3.73 19.87
N GLY A 123 -6.42 -4.81 20.53
CA GLY A 123 -7.66 -4.83 21.32
C GLY A 123 -8.95 -5.01 20.49
N PHE A 124 -8.84 -5.44 19.24
CA PHE A 124 -10.00 -5.76 18.40
C PHE A 124 -10.46 -7.20 18.63
N SER A 125 -11.77 -7.41 18.66
CA SER A 125 -12.35 -8.75 18.72
C SER A 125 -12.40 -9.45 17.37
N LYS A 126 -12.33 -8.67 16.28
CA LYS A 126 -12.42 -9.17 14.90
C LYS A 126 -11.34 -8.57 14.02
N VAL A 127 -10.87 -9.35 13.05
CA VAL A 127 -9.92 -8.87 12.02
C VAL A 127 -10.55 -7.79 11.15
N SER A 128 -11.85 -7.88 10.83
CA SER A 128 -12.58 -6.85 10.08
C SER A 128 -12.52 -5.47 10.77
N GLN A 129 -12.58 -5.44 12.11
CA GLN A 129 -12.45 -4.20 12.89
C GLN A 129 -11.03 -3.63 12.84
N LEU A 130 -9.99 -4.48 12.97
CA LEU A 130 -8.61 -4.07 12.79
C LEU A 130 -8.41 -3.48 11.39
N LYS A 131 -8.87 -4.19 10.35
CA LYS A 131 -8.71 -3.75 8.96
C LYS A 131 -9.45 -2.45 8.69
N LEU A 132 -10.66 -2.26 9.22
CA LEU A 132 -11.36 -0.96 9.17
C LEU A 132 -10.52 0.17 9.83
N ALA A 133 -9.90 -0.11 10.98
CA ALA A 133 -9.06 0.88 11.66
C ALA A 133 -7.78 1.23 10.88
N VAL A 134 -7.18 0.26 10.18
CA VAL A 134 -6.04 0.45 9.27
C VAL A 134 -6.46 1.26 8.05
N THR A 135 -7.56 0.87 7.39
CA THR A 135 -8.16 1.56 6.24
C THR A 135 -8.48 3.02 6.58
N THR A 136 -9.02 3.28 7.76
CA THR A 136 -9.30 4.64 8.27
C THR A 136 -8.02 5.49 8.37
N ARG A 137 -6.91 4.91 8.85
CA ARG A 137 -5.62 5.63 8.93
C ARG A 137 -5.01 5.88 7.56
N ILE A 138 -5.18 4.93 6.62
CA ILE A 138 -4.77 5.12 5.22
C ILE A 138 -5.59 6.25 4.58
N ARG A 139 -6.91 6.31 4.82
CA ARG A 139 -7.76 7.43 4.38
C ARG A 139 -7.24 8.75 4.92
N ASP A 140 -6.92 8.81 6.21
CA ASP A 140 -6.44 10.03 6.85
C ASP A 140 -5.05 10.45 6.32
N PHE A 141 -4.18 9.49 6.00
CA PHE A 141 -2.92 9.73 5.31
C PHE A 141 -3.13 10.37 3.93
N VAL A 142 -4.06 9.85 3.13
CA VAL A 142 -4.40 10.43 1.82
C VAL A 142 -5.01 11.82 1.98
N ALA A 143 -5.92 12.01 2.93
CA ALA A 143 -6.49 13.32 3.25
C ALA A 143 -5.41 14.32 3.71
N GLY A 144 -4.35 13.83 4.35
CA GLY A 144 -3.16 14.60 4.74
C GLY A 144 -2.18 14.91 3.61
N GLY A 145 -2.46 14.50 2.37
CA GLY A 145 -1.62 14.75 1.20
C GLY A 145 -0.70 13.58 0.80
N GLY A 146 -0.82 12.43 1.47
CA GLY A 146 -0.15 11.20 1.09
C GLY A 146 -0.66 10.64 -0.23
N PHE A 147 0.23 10.03 -1.01
CA PHE A 147 -0.14 9.40 -2.29
C PHE A 147 -0.41 7.91 -2.09
N LEU A 148 -1.58 7.45 -2.56
CA LEU A 148 -1.96 6.04 -2.49
C LEU A 148 -1.97 5.41 -3.88
N PHE A 149 -1.25 4.31 -4.02
CA PHE A 149 -1.27 3.43 -5.19
C PHE A 149 -1.89 2.10 -4.78
N ALA A 150 -3.17 1.90 -5.06
CA ALA A 150 -3.87 0.64 -4.80
C ALA A 150 -4.11 -0.11 -6.11
N MET A 151 -3.80 -1.41 -6.13
CA MET A 151 -3.94 -2.25 -7.32
C MET A 151 -4.70 -3.54 -7.03
N CYS A 152 -5.31 -4.07 -8.08
CA CYS A 152 -6.03 -5.34 -8.07
C CYS A 152 -7.12 -5.35 -6.98
N SER A 153 -7.12 -6.33 -6.08
CA SER A 153 -8.13 -6.44 -5.02
C SER A 153 -8.02 -5.37 -3.94
N ALA A 154 -6.87 -4.72 -3.79
CA ALA A 154 -6.67 -3.74 -2.74
C ALA A 154 -7.55 -2.49 -2.96
N THR A 155 -7.84 -2.14 -4.20
CA THR A 155 -8.73 -1.02 -4.54
C THR A 155 -10.15 -1.28 -4.02
N ASP A 156 -10.70 -2.44 -4.37
CA ASP A 156 -12.07 -2.81 -3.98
C ASP A 156 -12.19 -3.08 -2.48
N SER A 157 -11.26 -3.86 -1.90
CA SER A 157 -11.35 -4.25 -0.49
C SER A 157 -11.20 -3.06 0.45
N TYR A 158 -10.36 -2.08 0.10
CA TYR A 158 -10.20 -0.83 0.83
C TYR A 158 -11.50 -0.01 0.84
N GLU A 159 -12.13 0.17 -0.32
CA GLU A 159 -13.39 0.91 -0.43
C GLU A 159 -14.54 0.19 0.27
N ILE A 160 -14.63 -1.14 0.15
CA ILE A 160 -15.62 -1.96 0.85
C ILE A 160 -15.47 -1.80 2.37
N ALA A 161 -14.24 -1.83 2.89
CA ALA A 161 -14.00 -1.65 4.32
C ALA A 161 -14.51 -0.30 4.81
N LEU A 162 -14.25 0.79 4.07
CA LEU A 162 -14.80 2.12 4.42
C LEU A 162 -16.32 2.19 4.30
N ALA A 163 -16.90 1.59 3.26
CA ALA A 163 -18.34 1.58 3.05
C ALA A 163 -19.09 0.79 4.13
N ALA A 164 -18.45 -0.26 4.66
CA ALA A 164 -18.96 -1.11 5.73
C ALA A 164 -18.67 -0.56 7.15
N GLU A 165 -18.32 0.72 7.30
CA GLU A 165 -18.03 1.29 8.63
C GLU A 165 -19.22 1.10 9.57
N GLY A 166 -19.00 0.32 10.64
CA GLY A 166 -20.03 0.01 11.64
C GLY A 166 -21.01 -1.09 11.24
N VAL A 167 -20.84 -1.74 10.09
CA VAL A 167 -21.67 -2.85 9.61
C VAL A 167 -20.80 -4.09 9.42
N ASP A 168 -21.23 -5.21 9.98
CA ASP A 168 -20.51 -6.47 9.82
C ASP A 168 -20.84 -7.11 8.46
N ILE A 169 -19.83 -7.22 7.60
CA ILE A 169 -19.93 -7.83 6.28
C ILE A 169 -19.28 -9.22 6.20
N ALA A 170 -18.65 -9.68 7.30
CA ALA A 170 -18.05 -11.00 7.36
C ALA A 170 -19.13 -12.04 7.64
N GLU A 171 -19.07 -13.15 6.92
CA GLU A 171 -19.98 -14.28 7.10
C GLU A 171 -19.36 -15.36 7.99
N SER A 172 -20.18 -16.21 8.60
CA SER A 172 -19.79 -17.06 9.74
C SER A 172 -18.65 -18.03 9.52
N MET A 173 -18.24 -18.25 8.28
CA MET A 173 -17.07 -19.08 7.98
C MET A 173 -15.74 -18.38 8.21
N PHE A 174 -15.73 -17.05 8.37
CA PHE A 174 -14.51 -16.25 8.57
C PHE A 174 -14.25 -15.97 10.05
N ASP A 175 -15.27 -15.57 10.81
CA ASP A 175 -15.12 -15.13 12.21
C ASP A 175 -16.14 -15.75 13.19
N GLY A 176 -17.03 -16.62 12.69
CA GLY A 176 -17.86 -17.50 13.51
C GLY A 176 -19.27 -16.99 13.84
N ASP A 177 -19.62 -15.76 13.46
CA ASP A 177 -20.96 -15.19 13.57
C ASP A 177 -21.51 -14.73 12.20
N GLY A 178 -22.82 -14.51 12.13
CA GLY A 178 -23.48 -14.17 10.86
C GLY A 178 -23.29 -12.70 10.50
N MET A 179 -23.26 -12.42 9.19
CA MET A 179 -23.24 -11.06 8.66
C MET A 179 -24.42 -10.22 9.17
N ASP A 180 -24.21 -8.91 9.34
CA ASP A 180 -25.27 -8.00 9.76
C ASP A 180 -26.41 -7.97 8.71
N PRO A 181 -27.70 -8.04 9.13
CA PRO A 181 -28.83 -7.92 8.21
C PRO A 181 -28.83 -6.64 7.34
N GLN A 182 -28.10 -5.60 7.73
CA GLN A 182 -27.94 -4.35 6.99
C GLN A 182 -26.81 -4.38 5.96
N ALA A 183 -25.99 -5.43 5.89
CA ALA A 183 -24.81 -5.50 5.01
C ALA A 183 -25.10 -5.38 3.50
N GLN A 184 -26.36 -5.52 3.06
CA GLN A 184 -26.78 -5.40 1.65
C GLN A 184 -27.58 -4.11 1.33
N GLN A 185 -27.67 -3.16 2.26
CA GLN A 185 -28.39 -1.89 2.05
C GLN A 185 -27.48 -0.81 1.46
#